data_AF-A0A7J4EQ76-F1
#
_entry.id   AF-A0A7J4EQ76-F1
#
_cell.length_a   1.000
_cell.length_b   1.000
_cell.length_c   1.000
_cell.angle_alpha   90.00
_cell.angle_beta   90.00
_cell.angle_gamma   90.00
#
_symmetry.space_group_name_H-M   'P 1'
#
loop_
_entity.id
_entity.type
_entity.pdbx_description
1 polymer ?
#
loop_
_entity_poly.entity_id
_entity_poly.type
_entity_poly.pdbx_seq_one_letter_code
_entity_poly.pdbx_strand_id
1 'polypeptide(L)'
;MNLREMSIDDLFNIAKESGTKDLKLLEACYNELMRRRKIREQEEDRLITKMSEHNLVQLAKKNLKKNPKIAIACYNELVWRRRIEDIEELMQSIKDEHDLVRLDDLL
;
A
#
# COMPACT_ATOMS: atom_id res chain seq x y z
N MET A 1 9.07 -12.10 13.63
CA MET A 1 9.11 -11.46 12.30
C MET A 1 9.28 -9.96 12.48
N ASN A 2 10.32 -9.35 11.91
CA ASN A 2 10.54 -7.91 12.01
C ASN A 2 10.06 -7.21 10.73
N LEU A 3 8.83 -6.65 10.77
CA LEU A 3 8.22 -5.98 9.61
C LEU A 3 9.05 -4.79 9.10
N ARG A 4 9.93 -4.20 9.92
CA ARG A 4 10.73 -3.03 9.53
C ARG A 4 11.86 -3.34 8.55
N GLU A 5 12.33 -4.58 8.53
CA GLU A 5 13.43 -5.03 7.67
C GLU A 5 12.95 -5.64 6.35
N MET A 6 11.64 -5.89 6.25
CA MET A 6 11.03 -6.52 5.08
C MET A 6 10.93 -5.56 3.91
N SER A 7 11.01 -6.08 2.68
CA SER A 7 10.69 -5.29 1.50
C SER A 7 9.19 -4.97 1.45
N ILE A 8 8.81 -3.99 0.64
CA ILE A 8 7.39 -3.66 0.43
C ILE A 8 6.66 -4.84 -0.21
N ASP A 9 7.36 -5.54 -1.11
CA ASP A 9 6.85 -6.73 -1.80
C ASP A 9 6.56 -7.84 -0.78
N ASP A 10 7.47 -8.07 0.17
CA ASP A 10 7.27 -9.08 1.20
C ASP A 10 6.15 -8.69 2.17
N LEU A 11 6.07 -7.41 2.59
CA LEU A 11 4.96 -6.93 3.43
C LEU A 11 3.61 -7.13 2.75
N PHE A 12 3.54 -6.83 1.46
CA PHE A 12 2.33 -6.99 0.66
C PHE A 12 1.98 -8.47 0.46
N ASN A 13 2.97 -9.32 0.13
CA ASN A 13 2.75 -10.75 -0.05
C ASN A 13 2.27 -11.41 1.25
N ILE A 14 2.87 -11.07 2.39
CA ILE A 14 2.41 -11.57 3.69
C ILE A 14 0.98 -11.12 3.99
N ALA A 15 0.66 -9.85 3.75
CA ALA A 15 -0.69 -9.35 3.94
C ALA A 15 -1.70 -10.09 3.04
N LYS A 16 -1.33 -10.36 1.80
CA LYS A 16 -2.16 -11.10 0.86
C LYS A 16 -2.32 -12.58 1.23
N GLU A 17 -1.24 -13.23 1.65
CA GLU A 17 -1.21 -14.65 2.05
C GLU A 17 -1.94 -14.89 3.37
N SER A 18 -1.95 -13.92 4.29
CA SER A 18 -2.76 -14.00 5.50
C SER A 18 -4.26 -14.05 5.20
N GLY A 19 -4.68 -13.55 4.03
CA GLY A 19 -6.07 -13.52 3.60
C GLY A 19 -6.97 -12.89 4.66
N THR A 20 -8.13 -13.50 4.92
CA THR A 20 -9.08 -13.03 5.94
C THR A 20 -8.77 -13.50 7.37
N LYS A 21 -7.69 -14.25 7.58
CA LYS A 21 -7.51 -15.04 8.82
C LYS A 21 -6.81 -14.29 9.95
N ASP A 22 -6.11 -13.20 9.66
CA ASP A 22 -5.36 -12.45 10.67
C ASP A 22 -5.43 -10.93 10.42
N LEU A 23 -6.51 -10.32 10.91
CA LEU A 23 -6.71 -8.88 10.82
C LEU A 23 -5.59 -8.08 11.52
N LYS A 24 -5.01 -8.62 12.60
CA LYS A 24 -3.92 -7.94 13.33
C LYS A 24 -2.65 -7.89 12.49
N LEU A 25 -2.34 -8.96 11.76
CA LEU A 25 -1.21 -8.98 10.85
C LEU A 25 -1.41 -8.01 9.68
N LEU A 26 -2.62 -7.96 9.11
CA LEU A 26 -2.96 -6.98 8.08
C LEU A 26 -2.82 -5.54 8.56
N GLU A 27 -3.37 -5.22 9.74
CA GLU A 27 -3.21 -3.91 10.36
C GLU A 27 -1.74 -3.55 10.60
N ALA A 28 -0.92 -4.52 11.04
CA ALA A 28 0.50 -4.29 11.25
C ALA A 28 1.25 -4.01 9.93
N CYS A 29 0.96 -4.75 8.86
CA CYS A 29 1.51 -4.50 7.53
C CYS A 29 1.08 -3.14 6.98
N TYR A 30 -0.22 -2.82 7.05
CA TYR A 30 -0.76 -1.52 6.62
C TYR A 30 -0.10 -0.36 7.35
N ASN A 31 -0.03 -0.43 8.68
CA ASN A 31 0.58 0.62 9.50
C ASN A 31 2.07 0.82 9.19
N GLU A 32 2.82 -0.26 8.97
CA GLU A 32 4.23 -0.15 8.60
C GLU A 32 4.41 0.47 7.20
N LEU A 33 3.58 0.11 6.22
CA LEU A 33 3.57 0.73 4.90
C LEU A 33 3.24 2.23 4.98
N MET A 34 2.20 2.60 5.73
CA MET A 34 1.84 4.00 5.93
C MET A 34 2.93 4.80 6.65
N ARG A 35 3.60 4.21 7.64
CA ARG A 35 4.74 4.82 8.32
C ARG A 35 5.89 5.11 7.35
N ARG A 36 6.26 4.13 6.51
CA ARG A 36 7.31 4.30 5.49
C ARG A 36 6.93 5.33 4.44
N ARG A 37 5.67 5.36 4.01
CA ARG A 37 5.15 6.38 3.09
C ARG A 37 5.28 7.79 3.67
N LYS A 38 4.92 7.97 4.95
CA LYS A 38 5.06 9.25 5.65
C LYS A 38 6.52 9.73 5.71
N ILE A 39 7.47 8.83 5.87
CA ILE A 39 8.91 9.17 5.82
C ILE A 39 9.29 9.64 4.40
N ARG A 40 8.89 8.90 3.37
CA ARG A 40 9.14 9.30 1.96
C ARG A 40 8.52 10.66 1.60
N GLU A 41 7.37 10.99 2.15
CA GLU A 41 6.71 12.30 1.98
C GLU A 41 7.48 13.46 2.64
N GLN A 42 8.31 13.17 3.64
CA GLN A 42 9.15 14.15 4.34
C GLN A 42 10.53 14.31 3.70
N GLU A 43 10.95 13.35 2.86
CA GLU A 43 12.25 13.31 2.19
C GLU A 43 12.17 13.80 0.71
N GLU A 44 13.20 13.50 -0.09
CA GLU A 44 13.37 13.97 -1.48
C GLU A 44 12.20 13.59 -2.43
N ASP A 45 11.43 12.54 -2.10
CA ASP A 45 10.31 12.03 -2.90
C ASP A 45 8.99 12.81 -2.72
N ARG A 46 8.98 13.90 -1.94
CA ARG A 46 7.78 14.69 -1.61
C ARG A 46 6.98 15.15 -2.84
N LEU A 47 7.66 15.50 -3.94
CA LEU A 47 6.99 15.96 -5.16
C LEU A 47 6.25 14.83 -5.88
N ILE A 48 6.80 13.61 -5.85
CA ILE A 48 6.22 12.42 -6.48
C ILE A 48 5.07 11.89 -5.62
N THR A 49 5.28 11.77 -4.31
CA THR A 49 4.28 11.26 -3.35
C THR A 49 2.99 12.08 -3.30
N LYS A 50 3.06 13.40 -3.57
CA LYS A 50 1.89 14.30 -3.61
C LYS A 50 1.23 14.44 -4.97
N MET A 51 1.81 13.87 -6.02
CA MET A 51 1.33 14.04 -7.38
C MET A 51 0.07 13.20 -7.62
N SER A 52 -0.87 13.66 -8.45
CA SER A 52 -2.01 12.83 -8.84
C SER A 52 -1.55 11.62 -9.65
N GLU A 53 -2.34 10.54 -9.63
CA GLU A 53 -2.03 9.32 -10.40
C GLU A 53 -1.85 9.62 -11.90
N HIS A 54 -2.77 10.42 -12.47
CA HIS A 54 -2.67 10.88 -13.85
C HIS A 54 -1.33 11.57 -14.14
N ASN A 55 -0.92 12.51 -13.28
CA ASN A 55 0.32 13.25 -13.46
C ASN A 55 1.56 12.36 -13.27
N LEU A 56 1.51 11.38 -12.37
CA LEU A 56 2.58 10.38 -12.22
C LEU A 56 2.76 9.57 -13.50
N VAL A 57 1.68 9.08 -14.09
CA VAL A 57 1.72 8.32 -15.35
C VAL A 57 2.28 9.17 -16.48
N GLN A 58 1.84 10.42 -16.62
CA GLN A 58 2.35 11.34 -17.64
C GLN A 58 3.84 11.64 -17.44
N LEU A 59 4.25 11.93 -16.20
CA LEU A 59 5.64 12.22 -15.87
C LEU A 59 6.55 11.01 -16.11
N ALA A 60 6.08 9.81 -15.76
CA ALA A 60 6.78 8.56 -16.03
C ALA A 60 7.00 8.33 -17.53
N LYS A 61 5.93 8.44 -18.33
CA LYS A 61 6.00 8.29 -19.79
C LYS A 61 6.94 9.31 -20.43
N LYS A 62 6.88 10.58 -20.01
CA LYS A 62 7.74 11.65 -20.51
C LYS A 62 9.22 11.41 -20.22
N ASN A 63 9.52 10.80 -19.06
CA ASN A 63 10.89 10.60 -18.60
C ASN A 63 11.46 9.22 -18.91
N LEU A 64 10.67 8.27 -19.42
CA LEU A 64 11.10 6.89 -19.67
C LEU A 64 12.42 6.78 -20.44
N LYS A 65 12.64 7.64 -21.44
CA LYS A 65 13.90 7.69 -22.23
C LYS A 65 14.87 8.79 -21.78
N LYS A 66 14.36 9.88 -21.21
CA LYS A 66 15.16 11.08 -20.89
C LYS A 66 15.81 10.98 -19.52
N ASN A 67 15.06 10.51 -18.53
CA ASN A 67 15.52 10.32 -17.17
C ASN A 67 14.80 9.11 -16.54
N PRO A 68 15.30 7.88 -16.79
CA PRO A 68 14.67 6.66 -16.31
C PRO A 68 14.50 6.61 -14.80
N LYS A 69 15.35 7.29 -14.03
CA LYS A 69 15.25 7.35 -12.56
C LYS A 69 13.94 8.00 -12.11
N ILE A 70 13.55 9.11 -12.75
CA ILE A 70 12.26 9.77 -12.46
C ILE A 70 11.10 8.85 -12.85
N ALA A 71 11.19 8.19 -14.00
CA ALA A 71 10.13 7.28 -14.44
C ALA A 71 9.94 6.11 -13.47
N ILE A 72 11.03 5.51 -13.00
CA ILE A 72 11.03 4.45 -11.99
C ILE A 72 10.43 4.97 -10.67
N ALA A 73 10.83 6.16 -10.20
CA ALA A 73 10.28 6.73 -8.99
C ALA A 73 8.77 6.96 -9.08
N CYS A 74 8.26 7.44 -10.23
CA CYS A 74 6.83 7.57 -10.48
C CYS A 74 6.10 6.22 -10.49
N TYR A 75 6.63 5.21 -11.17
CA TYR A 75 6.01 3.88 -11.18
C TYR A 75 6.03 3.21 -9.80
N ASN A 76 7.13 3.36 -9.06
CA ASN A 76 7.23 2.86 -7.70
C ASN A 76 6.16 3.50 -6.82
N GLU A 77 5.93 4.81 -6.94
CA GLU A 77 4.86 5.49 -6.19
C GLU A 77 3.46 4.94 -6.56
N LEU A 78 3.20 4.65 -7.82
CA LEU A 78 1.94 4.04 -8.25
C LEU A 78 1.75 2.64 -7.64
N VAL A 79 2.80 1.82 -7.65
CA VAL A 79 2.78 0.49 -7.02
C VAL A 79 2.54 0.59 -5.51
N TRP A 80 3.20 1.54 -4.85
CA TRP A 80 2.99 1.82 -3.43
C TRP A 80 1.53 2.13 -3.10
N ARG A 81 0.91 3.02 -3.88
CA ARG A 81 -0.50 3.39 -3.70
C ARG A 81 -1.42 2.19 -3.84
N ARG A 82 -1.25 1.44 -4.93
CA ARG A 82 -2.09 0.27 -5.20
C ARG A 82 -1.99 -0.78 -4.09
N ARG A 83 -0.78 -1.05 -3.59
CA ARG A 83 -0.60 -2.03 -2.51
C ARG A 83 -1.23 -1.60 -1.19
N ILE A 84 -1.20 -0.31 -0.88
CA ILE A 84 -1.85 0.22 0.32
C ILE A 84 -3.38 0.08 0.17
N GLU A 85 -3.93 0.47 -0.97
CA GLU A 85 -5.36 0.32 -1.29
C GLU A 85 -5.81 -1.15 -1.21
N ASP A 86 -5.07 -2.07 -1.83
CA ASP A 86 -5.39 -3.50 -1.80
C ASP A 86 -5.42 -4.06 -0.36
N ILE A 87 -4.51 -3.65 0.52
CA ILE A 87 -4.49 -4.09 1.93
C ILE A 87 -5.66 -3.45 2.69
N GLU A 88 -5.97 -2.19 2.42
CA GLU A 88 -7.10 -1.48 3.05
C GLU A 88 -8.44 -2.12 2.66
N GLU A 89 -8.63 -2.46 1.39
CA GLU A 89 -9.80 -3.19 0.88
C GLU A 89 -9.93 -4.57 1.55
N LEU A 90 -8.83 -5.32 1.67
CA LEU A 90 -8.82 -6.61 2.39
C LEU A 90 -9.22 -6.44 3.86
N MET A 91 -8.65 -5.46 4.55
CA MET A 91 -9.00 -5.17 5.95
C MET A 91 -10.48 -4.81 6.11
N GLN A 92 -11.04 -4.03 5.19
CA GLN A 92 -12.45 -3.66 5.24
C GLN A 92 -13.35 -4.88 5.00
N SER A 93 -13.04 -5.73 4.03
CA SER A 93 -13.83 -6.93 3.74
C SER A 93 -13.95 -7.87 4.95
N ILE A 94 -12.87 -8.02 5.72
CA ILE A 94 -12.84 -8.85 6.93
C ILE A 94 -13.70 -8.25 8.04
N LYS A 95 -13.65 -6.93 8.21
CA LYS A 95 -14.47 -6.22 9.19
C LYS A 95 -15.96 -6.38 8.87
N ASP A 96 -16.31 -6.19 7.59
CA ASP A 96 -17.68 -6.35 7.12
C ASP A 96 -18.18 -7.80 7.30
N GLU A 97 -17.37 -8.81 6.98
CA GLU A 97 -17.69 -10.22 7.25
C GLU A 97 -17.91 -10.50 8.74
N HIS A 98 -17.06 -9.97 9.62
CA HIS A 98 -17.21 -10.13 11.07
C HIS A 98 -18.48 -9.48 11.61
N ASP A 99 -18.84 -8.30 11.10
CA ASP A 99 -20.04 -7.59 11.51
C ASP A 99 -21.33 -8.31 11.05
N LEU A 100 -21.29 -8.96 9.88
CA LEU A 100 -22.40 -9.78 9.37
C LEU A 100 -22.64 -11.03 10.23
N VAL A 101 -21.58 -11.78 10.59
CA VAL A 101 -21.71 -12.96 11.46
C VAL A 101 -22.29 -12.58 12.83
N ARG A 102 -21.89 -11.42 13.36
CA ARG A 102 -22.38 -10.93 14.65
C ARG A 102 -23.86 -10.54 14.62
N LEU A 103 -24.39 -10.11 13.48
CA LEU A 103 -25.81 -9.80 13.29
C LEU A 103 -26.65 -11.09 13.24
N ASP A 104 -26.14 -12.14 12.60
CA ASP A 104 -26.83 -13.45 12.55
C ASP A 104 -26.89 -14.12 13.93
N ASP A 105 -25.89 -13.93 14.80
CA ASP A 105 -25.90 -14.43 16.19
C ASP A 105 -26.92 -13.69 17.10
N LEU A 106 -27.49 -12.56 16.64
CA LEU A 106 -28.42 -11.72 17.39
C LEU A 106 -29.88 -11.84 16.93
N LEU A 107 -30.15 -12.61 15.87
CA LEU A 107 -31.49 -12.87 15.31
C LEU A 107 -32.02 -14.26 15.70
#